data_AF-A0A507QKW2-F1
#
_entry.id   AF-A0A507QKW2-F1
#
_cell.length_a   1.000
_cell.length_b   1.000
_cell.length_c   1.000
_cell.angle_alpha   90.00
_cell.angle_beta   90.00
_cell.angle_gamma   90.00
#
_symmetry.space_group_name_H-M   'P 1'
#
loop_
_entity.id
_entity.type
_entity.pdbx_description
1 polymer ?
#
loop_
_entity_poly.entity_id
_entity_poly.type
_entity_poly.pdbx_seq_one_letter_code
_entity_poly.pdbx_strand_id
1 'polypeptide(L)'
;GRIVHFTREVNLLSCPSRAVLHFSADTRYKLYVNGARIAVGPSRGSPLIWYYDTLDIAPYLINGRNQVRFVVVRYFAASRGAMPFERTSTPGLTVVGCVETDSQTVDLSSRHGWQAQVDESIWFPTGLVDDVFLHIYERINAATPNSPVTPIVYGIKALNGELAPWRLRPRAIPMPEASRATLSIIRRCQSTASADD
;
A
#
# COMPACT_ATOMS: atom_id res chain seq x y z
N GLY A 1 -11.04 -5.42 8.07
CA GLY A 1 -9.77 -4.69 7.84
C GLY A 1 -10.03 -3.21 7.67
N ARG A 2 -9.00 -2.45 7.32
CA ARG A 2 -9.07 -1.02 6.94
C ARG A 2 -8.12 -0.77 5.78
N ILE A 3 -8.35 0.32 5.06
CA ILE A 3 -7.41 0.87 4.08
C ILE A 3 -6.78 2.12 4.68
N VAL A 4 -5.47 2.25 4.55
CA VAL A 4 -4.69 3.38 5.05
C VAL A 4 -3.82 3.91 3.92
N HIS A 5 -3.92 5.20 3.65
CA HIS A 5 -3.08 5.92 2.70
C HIS A 5 -1.90 6.51 3.44
N PHE A 6 -0.70 6.05 3.11
CA PHE A 6 0.55 6.70 3.49
C PHE A 6 1.02 7.54 2.31
N THR A 7 1.14 8.85 2.50
CA THR A 7 1.50 9.78 1.43
C THR A 7 2.74 10.58 1.80
N ARG A 8 3.65 10.72 0.85
CA ARG A 8 4.85 11.54 0.92
C ARG A 8 4.87 12.48 -0.28
N GLU A 9 4.81 13.77 0.01
CA GLU A 9 5.02 14.82 -0.98
C GLU A 9 6.50 15.22 -0.96
N VAL A 10 7.11 15.32 -2.13
CA VAL A 10 8.48 15.80 -2.30
C VAL A 10 8.58 16.77 -3.47
N ASN A 11 9.44 17.77 -3.32
CA ASN A 11 9.78 18.69 -4.41
C ASN A 11 11.21 18.42 -4.88
N LEU A 12 11.36 18.06 -6.14
CA LEU A 12 12.65 17.77 -6.76
C LEU A 12 13.11 19.00 -7.57
N LEU A 13 14.39 19.38 -7.45
CA LEU A 13 14.95 20.54 -8.15
C LEU A 13 15.35 20.22 -9.61
N SER A 14 15.48 18.94 -9.93
CA SER A 14 15.79 18.42 -11.26
C SER A 14 15.21 17.02 -11.42
N CYS A 15 15.19 16.51 -12.65
CA CYS A 15 14.75 15.14 -12.92
C CYS A 15 15.64 14.14 -12.16
N PRO A 16 15.06 13.12 -11.50
CA PRO A 16 15.85 12.14 -10.78
C PRO A 16 16.58 11.20 -11.75
N SER A 17 17.85 10.96 -11.46
CA SER A 17 18.66 9.96 -12.17
C SER A 17 18.41 8.56 -11.63
N ARG A 18 18.04 8.45 -10.34
CA ARG A 18 17.80 7.18 -9.66
C ARG A 18 16.89 7.38 -8.44
N ALA A 19 15.97 6.46 -8.19
CA ALA A 19 15.12 6.50 -6.98
C ALA A 19 14.78 5.09 -6.52
N VAL A 20 15.78 4.37 -6.00
CA VAL A 20 15.61 2.99 -5.55
C VAL A 20 15.01 2.97 -4.15
N LEU A 21 13.83 2.36 -4.03
CA LEU A 21 13.15 2.14 -2.76
C LEU A 21 13.09 0.64 -2.45
N HIS A 22 13.30 0.32 -1.18
CA HIS A 22 12.99 -0.97 -0.57
C HIS A 22 11.78 -0.79 0.35
N PHE A 23 10.73 -1.59 0.15
CA PHE A 23 9.50 -1.38 0.90
C PHE A 23 8.70 -2.65 1.16
N SER A 24 7.99 -2.63 2.29
CA SER A 24 7.02 -3.66 2.66
C SER A 24 5.87 -3.06 3.46
N ALA A 25 4.78 -3.80 3.60
CA ALA A 25 3.67 -3.41 4.44
C ALA A 25 3.06 -4.60 5.19
N ASP A 26 2.38 -4.29 6.28
CA ASP A 26 1.45 -5.17 6.96
C ASP A 26 0.03 -4.59 6.81
N THR A 27 -0.83 -5.13 5.95
CA THR A 27 -0.74 -6.50 5.40
C THR A 27 -0.34 -6.54 3.93
N ARG A 28 -0.94 -5.69 3.08
CA ARG A 28 -0.67 -5.63 1.64
C ARG A 28 -0.72 -4.17 1.19
N TYR A 29 0.02 -3.81 0.15
CA TYR A 29 0.02 -2.48 -0.43
C TYR A 29 -0.23 -2.46 -1.94
N LYS A 30 -0.67 -1.28 -2.40
CA LYS A 30 -0.49 -0.78 -3.75
C LYS A 30 0.37 0.50 -3.67
N LEU A 31 1.41 0.60 -4.50
CA LEU A 31 2.24 1.80 -4.61
C LEU A 31 1.78 2.61 -5.82
N TYR A 32 1.54 3.90 -5.58
CA TYR A 32 1.24 4.89 -6.58
C TYR A 32 2.31 5.99 -6.55
N VAL A 33 2.77 6.41 -7.73
CA VAL A 33 3.62 7.59 -7.89
C VAL A 33 2.94 8.50 -8.89
N ASN A 34 2.68 9.75 -8.50
CA ASN A 34 1.96 10.73 -9.32
C ASN A 34 0.64 10.20 -9.92
N GLY A 35 -0.09 9.38 -9.14
CA GLY A 35 -1.35 8.76 -9.55
C GLY A 35 -1.23 7.47 -10.36
N ALA A 36 -0.05 7.12 -10.88
CA ALA A 36 0.17 5.87 -11.59
C ALA A 36 0.46 4.72 -10.60
N ARG A 37 -0.28 3.60 -10.71
CA ARG A 37 0.00 2.38 -9.91
C ARG A 37 1.19 1.64 -10.50
N ILE A 38 2.27 1.53 -9.73
CA ILE A 38 3.53 0.94 -10.23
C ILE A 38 3.90 -0.38 -9.57
N ALA A 39 3.37 -0.68 -8.37
CA ALA A 39 3.64 -1.95 -7.70
C ALA A 39 2.47 -2.43 -6.84
N VAL A 40 2.40 -3.74 -6.63
CA VAL A 40 1.48 -4.39 -5.70
C VAL A 40 2.22 -5.46 -4.89
N GLY A 41 2.07 -5.43 -3.57
CA GLY A 41 2.90 -6.24 -2.71
C GLY A 41 2.46 -6.23 -1.25
N PRO A 42 3.36 -6.59 -0.31
CA PRO A 42 4.54 -7.39 -0.59
C PRO A 42 4.12 -8.81 -1.00
N SER A 43 4.96 -9.60 -1.67
CA SER A 43 4.63 -11.02 -1.92
C SER A 43 4.15 -11.74 -0.67
N ARG A 44 3.23 -12.70 -0.81
CA ARG A 44 2.66 -13.42 0.33
C ARG A 44 3.78 -14.10 1.11
N GLY A 45 3.90 -13.75 2.39
CA GLY A 45 4.86 -14.32 3.33
C GLY A 45 4.29 -15.48 4.14
N SER A 46 4.96 -15.75 5.26
CA SER A 46 4.54 -16.64 6.34
C SER A 46 4.95 -16.00 7.68
N PRO A 47 4.54 -16.55 8.84
CA PRO A 47 4.95 -16.01 10.14
C PRO A 47 6.47 -15.89 10.33
N LEU A 48 7.26 -16.67 9.57
CA LEU A 48 8.72 -16.71 9.65
C LEU A 48 9.43 -15.90 8.56
N ILE A 49 8.72 -15.53 7.49
CA ILE A 49 9.28 -14.89 6.30
C ILE A 49 8.37 -13.76 5.85
N TRP A 50 8.89 -12.54 5.89
CA TRP A 50 8.19 -11.36 5.37
C TRP A 50 8.93 -10.81 4.16
N TYR A 51 8.24 -10.51 3.07
CA TYR A 51 8.92 -10.03 1.87
C TYR A 51 8.96 -8.50 1.81
N TYR A 52 10.05 -7.94 1.28
CA TYR A 52 10.10 -6.57 0.78
C TYR A 52 10.35 -6.57 -0.73
N ASP A 53 9.79 -5.58 -1.41
CA ASP A 53 10.04 -5.36 -2.83
C ASP A 53 11.11 -4.25 -2.97
N THR A 54 11.87 -4.31 -4.07
CA THR A 54 12.84 -3.28 -4.46
C THR A 54 12.45 -2.75 -5.82
N LEU A 55 12.32 -1.43 -5.97
CA LEU A 55 11.92 -0.82 -7.23
C LEU A 55 12.60 0.54 -7.39
N ASP A 56 13.10 0.81 -8.60
CA ASP A 56 13.48 2.16 -9.01
C ASP A 56 12.23 2.90 -9.50
N ILE A 57 11.86 3.96 -8.80
CA ILE A 57 10.67 4.77 -9.11
C ILE A 57 11.00 6.02 -9.92
N ALA A 58 12.28 6.26 -10.26
CA ALA A 58 12.71 7.45 -11.00
C ALA A 58 11.92 7.67 -12.31
N PRO A 59 11.59 6.62 -13.10
CA PRO A 59 10.82 6.81 -14.34
C PRO A 59 9.40 7.40 -14.14
N TYR A 60 8.88 7.40 -12.92
CA TYR A 60 7.55 7.91 -12.59
C TYR A 60 7.57 9.27 -11.89
N LEU A 61 8.77 9.78 -11.60
CA LEU A 61 8.98 11.07 -10.96
C LEU A 61 9.26 12.14 -12.01
N ILE A 62 8.90 13.38 -11.68
CA ILE A 62 9.07 14.57 -12.53
C ILE A 62 9.91 15.63 -11.80
N ASN A 63 10.42 16.62 -12.54
CA ASN A 63 10.94 17.84 -11.93
C ASN A 63 9.80 18.59 -11.20
N GLY A 64 10.06 19.12 -10.00
CA GLY A 64 9.08 19.80 -9.17
C GLY A 64 8.33 18.86 -8.22
N ARG A 65 7.03 19.10 -8.04
CA ARG A 65 6.21 18.42 -7.04
C ARG A 65 5.87 16.99 -7.47
N ASN A 66 6.14 16.05 -6.57
CA ASN A 66 5.82 14.64 -6.72
C ASN A 66 5.09 14.11 -5.50
N GLN A 67 4.20 13.15 -5.74
CA GLN A 67 3.51 12.41 -4.69
C GLN A 67 3.85 10.92 -4.79
N VAL A 68 4.32 10.36 -3.68
CA VAL A 68 4.47 8.91 -3.48
C VAL A 68 3.41 8.48 -2.48
N ARG A 69 2.55 7.54 -2.88
CA ARG A 69 1.44 7.05 -2.04
C ARG A 69 1.43 5.53 -1.96
N PHE A 70 1.46 5.00 -0.76
CA PHE A 70 1.13 3.60 -0.47
C PHE A 70 -0.30 3.51 0.02
N VAL A 71 -1.12 2.72 -0.68
CA VAL A 71 -2.45 2.30 -0.22
C VAL A 71 -2.28 0.95 0.45
N VAL A 72 -2.30 0.93 1.77
CA VAL A 72 -2.11 -0.29 2.57
C VAL A 72 -3.46 -0.83 3.01
N VAL A 73 -3.78 -2.06 2.62
CA VAL A 73 -4.85 -2.81 3.25
C VAL A 73 -4.30 -3.51 4.48
N ARG A 74 -4.93 -3.24 5.61
CA ARG A 74 -4.62 -3.79 6.91
C ARG A 74 -5.74 -4.74 7.34
N TYR A 75 -5.44 -6.03 7.41
CA TYR A 75 -6.30 -7.01 8.07
C TYR A 75 -6.00 -7.07 9.58
N PHE A 76 -7.03 -7.15 10.41
CA PHE A 76 -6.83 -7.16 11.86
C PHE A 76 -6.32 -8.52 12.32
N ALA A 77 -5.26 -8.55 13.13
CA ALA A 77 -4.65 -9.78 13.64
C ALA A 77 -5.65 -10.68 14.38
N ALA A 78 -6.58 -10.11 15.15
CA ALA A 78 -7.61 -10.86 15.87
C ALA A 78 -8.76 -11.37 14.98
N SER A 79 -8.80 -11.01 13.68
CA SER A 79 -9.89 -11.40 12.77
C SER A 79 -9.61 -12.74 12.10
N ARG A 80 -10.67 -13.56 11.95
CA ARG A 80 -10.69 -14.77 11.13
C ARG A 80 -10.84 -14.49 9.63
N GLY A 81 -11.11 -13.26 9.21
CA GLY A 81 -11.09 -12.88 7.79
C GLY A 81 -9.68 -12.88 7.21
N ALA A 82 -9.56 -13.06 5.91
CA ALA A 82 -8.33 -12.94 5.12
C ALA A 82 -7.21 -13.87 5.62
N MET A 83 -7.52 -15.03 6.21
CA MET A 83 -6.53 -15.90 6.88
C MET A 83 -5.22 -16.17 6.10
N PRO A 84 -5.23 -16.34 4.76
CA PRO A 84 -3.99 -16.59 4.01
C PRO A 84 -3.01 -15.40 3.97
N PHE A 85 -3.44 -14.22 4.42
CA PHE A 85 -2.61 -13.01 4.45
C PHE A 85 -2.04 -12.79 5.85
N GLU A 86 -0.77 -13.15 6.00
CA GLU A 86 -0.02 -12.97 7.23
C GLU A 86 -0.05 -11.52 7.73
N ARG A 87 -0.20 -11.32 9.04
CA ARG A 87 -0.44 -10.01 9.68
C ARG A 87 -0.09 -10.04 11.16
N THR A 88 0.40 -8.92 11.66
CA THR A 88 0.83 -8.75 13.06
C THR A 88 -0.10 -7.82 13.83
N SER A 89 0.05 -7.69 15.14
CA SER A 89 -0.65 -6.67 15.94
C SER A 89 -0.18 -5.25 15.66
N THR A 90 0.94 -5.07 14.95
CA THR A 90 1.61 -3.78 14.69
C THR A 90 1.58 -3.40 13.20
N PRO A 91 0.44 -2.98 12.63
CA PRO A 91 0.33 -2.68 11.20
C PRO A 91 1.28 -1.60 10.73
N GLY A 92 1.87 -1.71 9.55
CA GLY A 92 2.64 -0.56 9.09
C GLY A 92 3.05 -0.62 7.65
N LEU A 93 3.73 0.46 7.30
CA LEU A 93 4.50 0.60 6.09
C LEU A 93 5.95 0.81 6.52
N THR A 94 6.87 0.11 5.88
CA THR A 94 8.29 0.39 5.97
C THR A 94 8.78 0.73 4.57
N VAL A 95 9.47 1.87 4.46
CA VAL A 95 10.14 2.31 3.24
C VAL A 95 11.56 2.70 3.63
N VAL A 96 12.53 2.28 2.83
CA VAL A 96 13.94 2.66 2.96
C VAL A 96 14.45 3.01 1.57
N GLY A 97 15.09 4.15 1.43
CA GLY A 97 15.69 4.58 0.16
C GLY A 97 15.57 6.09 -0.04
N CYS A 98 16.14 6.54 -1.15
CA CYS A 98 16.21 7.95 -1.48
C CYS A 98 15.96 8.19 -2.97
N VAL A 99 15.75 9.45 -3.31
CA VAL A 99 15.75 9.96 -4.67
C VAL A 99 17.06 10.71 -4.88
N GLU A 100 17.81 10.34 -5.90
CA GLU A 100 19.04 10.99 -6.34
C GLU A 100 18.72 11.84 -7.58
N THR A 101 19.07 13.12 -7.52
CA THR A 101 19.08 14.04 -8.66
C THR A 101 20.49 14.61 -8.81
N ASP A 102 20.75 15.31 -9.91
CA ASP A 102 22.07 15.92 -10.14
C ASP A 102 22.49 16.94 -9.06
N SER A 103 21.52 17.48 -8.30
CA SER A 103 21.72 18.56 -7.33
C SER A 103 21.40 18.19 -5.90
N GLN A 104 20.65 17.10 -5.65
CA GLN A 104 20.22 16.74 -4.32
C GLN A 104 19.97 15.24 -4.15
N THR A 105 20.05 14.79 -2.89
CA THR A 105 19.55 13.48 -2.47
C THR A 105 18.43 13.70 -1.45
N VAL A 106 17.25 13.15 -1.73
CA VAL A 106 16.06 13.29 -0.86
C VAL A 106 15.74 11.93 -0.24
N ASP A 107 15.83 11.84 1.09
CA ASP A 107 15.42 10.65 1.83
C ASP A 107 13.89 10.46 1.76
N LEU A 108 13.47 9.25 1.37
CA LEU A 108 12.08 8.81 1.35
C LEU A 108 11.77 7.74 2.39
N SER A 109 12.72 7.44 3.29
CA SER A 109 12.54 6.45 4.34
C SER A 109 11.35 6.81 5.25
N SER A 110 10.64 5.80 5.75
CA SER A 110 9.37 5.95 6.50
C SER A 110 9.50 6.61 7.88
N ARG A 111 10.64 7.25 8.19
CA ARG A 111 10.93 7.91 9.47
C ARG A 111 10.34 9.31 9.55
N HIS A 112 10.33 10.06 8.44
CA HIS A 112 9.96 11.48 8.43
C HIS A 112 9.17 11.89 7.18
N GLY A 113 8.32 12.90 7.33
CA GLY A 113 7.64 13.57 6.21
C GLY A 113 6.50 12.79 5.54
N TRP A 114 6.19 11.58 6.03
CA TRP A 114 5.01 10.81 5.63
C TRP A 114 3.78 11.26 6.42
N GLN A 115 2.63 11.22 5.77
CA GLN A 115 1.32 11.40 6.38
C GLN A 115 0.51 10.12 6.20
N ALA A 116 -0.32 9.77 7.18
CA ALA A 116 -1.22 8.63 7.14
C ALA A 116 -2.68 9.10 7.23
N GLN A 117 -3.57 8.46 6.48
CA GLN A 117 -5.00 8.76 6.49
C GLN A 117 -5.78 7.45 6.31
N VAL A 118 -6.72 7.17 7.22
CA VAL A 118 -7.61 6.02 7.07
C VAL A 118 -8.67 6.36 6.03
N ASP A 119 -8.91 5.44 5.10
CA ASP A 119 -10.03 5.54 4.17
C ASP A 119 -11.28 4.95 4.84
N GLU A 120 -12.13 5.84 5.37
CA GLU A 120 -13.39 5.47 6.04
C GLU A 120 -14.50 5.12 5.04
N SER A 121 -14.29 5.33 3.73
CA SER A 121 -15.27 4.96 2.72
C SER A 121 -15.32 3.45 2.49
N ILE A 122 -14.30 2.70 2.93
CA ILE A 122 -14.13 1.28 2.64
C ILE A 122 -14.09 0.44 3.91
N TRP A 123 -14.92 -0.61 3.97
CA TRP A 123 -14.89 -1.60 5.04
C TRP A 123 -15.01 -3.03 4.51
N PHE A 124 -14.67 -4.00 5.37
CA PHE A 124 -14.67 -5.43 5.04
C PHE A 124 -15.61 -6.16 6.02
N PRO A 125 -16.90 -6.30 5.69
CA PRO A 125 -17.85 -7.04 6.51
C PRO A 125 -17.54 -8.54 6.53
N THR A 126 -17.87 -9.20 7.64
CA THR A 126 -17.76 -10.65 7.81
C THR A 126 -19.15 -11.28 7.94
N GLY A 127 -19.28 -12.57 7.63
CA GLY A 127 -20.55 -13.31 7.76
C GLY A 127 -21.54 -13.05 6.63
N LEU A 128 -21.08 -12.54 5.49
CA LEU A 128 -21.91 -12.42 4.30
C LEU A 128 -21.99 -13.73 3.52
N VAL A 129 -23.13 -13.98 2.88
CA VAL A 129 -23.39 -15.21 2.10
C VAL A 129 -22.57 -15.26 0.81
N ASP A 130 -22.22 -14.10 0.25
CA ASP A 130 -21.41 -13.97 -0.98
C ASP A 130 -19.90 -14.05 -0.74
N ASP A 131 -19.45 -13.97 0.53
CA ASP A 131 -18.04 -14.06 0.92
C ASP A 131 -17.87 -14.91 2.18
N VAL A 132 -18.12 -16.21 2.03
CA VAL A 132 -18.09 -17.18 3.12
C VAL A 132 -16.68 -17.68 3.48
N PHE A 133 -15.69 -17.46 2.62
CA PHE A 133 -14.36 -18.07 2.77
C PHE A 133 -13.31 -17.08 3.30
N LEU A 134 -13.14 -15.93 2.64
CA LEU A 134 -12.06 -15.01 2.97
C LEU A 134 -12.54 -13.74 3.66
N HIS A 135 -13.79 -13.31 3.54
CA HIS A 135 -14.26 -12.04 4.11
C HIS A 135 -13.36 -10.85 3.69
N ILE A 136 -12.97 -10.82 2.41
CA ILE A 136 -12.14 -9.78 1.77
C ILE A 136 -12.92 -8.91 0.78
N TYR A 137 -14.20 -9.21 0.53
CA TYR A 137 -15.04 -8.37 -0.30
C TYR A 137 -15.30 -7.07 0.43
N GLU A 138 -14.78 -5.99 -0.16
CA GLU A 138 -15.00 -4.66 0.33
C GLU A 138 -16.45 -4.20 0.09
N ARG A 139 -16.88 -3.27 0.92
CA ARG A 139 -18.05 -2.44 0.71
C ARG A 139 -17.59 -1.00 0.73
N ILE A 140 -18.22 -0.19 -0.11
CA ILE A 140 -17.84 1.19 -0.35
C ILE A 140 -19.08 2.05 -0.13
N ASN A 141 -18.91 3.13 0.63
CA ASN A 141 -19.91 4.18 0.79
C ASN A 141 -19.20 5.53 0.85
N ALA A 142 -19.83 6.58 0.33
CA ALA A 142 -19.27 7.91 0.42
C ALA A 142 -19.04 8.28 1.90
N ALA A 143 -17.83 8.72 2.20
CA ALA A 143 -17.43 9.19 3.52
C ALA A 143 -16.60 10.46 3.39
N THR A 144 -16.73 11.37 4.36
CA THR A 144 -15.87 12.56 4.42
C THR A 144 -14.45 12.12 4.81
N PRO A 145 -13.42 12.51 4.05
CA PRO A 145 -12.04 12.16 4.40
C PRO A 145 -11.63 12.76 5.75
N ASN A 146 -11.07 11.94 6.62
CA ASN A 146 -10.50 12.40 7.89
C ASN A 146 -9.22 13.21 7.66
N SER A 147 -8.86 14.10 8.58
CA SER A 147 -7.58 14.83 8.48
C SER A 147 -6.38 13.87 8.51
N PRO A 148 -5.36 14.05 7.65
CA PRO A 148 -4.13 13.27 7.71
C PRO A 148 -3.41 13.43 9.05
N VAL A 149 -2.81 12.35 9.53
CA VAL A 149 -2.02 12.30 10.77
C VAL A 149 -0.57 11.95 10.50
N THR A 150 0.33 12.28 11.43
CA THR A 150 1.73 11.81 11.35
C THR A 150 1.78 10.35 11.83
N PRO A 151 2.32 9.40 11.03
CA PRO A 151 2.44 8.01 11.44
C PRO A 151 3.43 7.85 12.60
N ILE A 152 3.18 6.88 13.47
CA ILE A 152 3.98 6.61 14.67
C ILE A 152 4.99 5.51 14.37
N VAL A 153 6.25 5.73 14.76
CA VAL A 153 7.31 4.72 14.67
C VAL A 153 7.15 3.71 15.80
N TYR A 154 7.15 2.42 15.48
CA TYR A 154 6.91 1.34 16.46
C TYR A 154 7.98 1.19 17.55
N GLY A 155 9.16 1.79 17.40
CA GLY A 155 10.22 1.72 18.41
C GLY A 155 10.70 0.30 18.73
N ILE A 156 10.56 -0.64 17.79
CA ILE A 156 10.92 -2.05 17.98
C ILE A 156 12.43 -2.14 18.22
N LYS A 157 12.80 -2.73 19.36
CA LYS A 157 14.18 -2.98 19.73
C LYS A 157 14.39 -4.49 19.80
N ALA A 158 15.43 -5.00 19.16
CA ALA A 158 15.89 -6.37 19.34
C ALA A 158 16.85 -6.41 20.54
N LEU A 159 16.35 -6.15 21.73
CA LEU A 159 17.11 -6.29 22.98
C LEU A 159 16.82 -7.66 23.58
N ASN A 160 17.75 -8.20 24.37
CA ASN A 160 17.54 -9.44 25.15
C ASN A 160 17.20 -10.70 24.34
N GLY A 161 17.59 -10.78 23.06
CA GLY A 161 17.32 -11.93 22.20
C GLY A 161 15.92 -11.92 21.55
N GLU A 162 15.17 -10.84 21.69
CA GLU A 162 13.91 -10.65 20.97
C GLU A 162 14.14 -10.57 19.45
N LEU A 163 13.22 -11.16 18.69
CA LEU A 163 13.23 -11.12 17.23
C LEU A 163 12.27 -10.03 16.77
N ALA A 164 12.72 -9.18 15.84
CA ALA A 164 11.83 -8.24 15.18
C ALA A 164 10.69 -9.02 14.47
N PRO A 165 9.44 -8.52 14.50
CA PRO A 165 8.29 -9.23 13.97
C PRO A 165 8.37 -9.43 12.45
N TRP A 166 9.11 -8.58 11.74
CA TRP A 166 9.32 -8.67 10.30
C TRP A 166 10.72 -9.18 9.98
N ARG A 167 10.85 -10.49 9.81
CA ARG A 167 12.05 -11.11 9.22
C ARG A 167 12.04 -10.89 7.71
N LEU A 168 12.47 -9.69 7.31
CA LEU A 168 12.44 -9.22 5.92
C LEU A 168 13.39 -10.03 5.03
N ARG A 169 12.88 -10.43 3.86
CA ARG A 169 13.63 -11.06 2.76
C ARG A 169 13.27 -10.37 1.44
N PRO A 170 14.19 -10.29 0.47
CA PRO A 170 13.85 -9.76 -0.84
C PRO A 170 12.79 -10.64 -1.51
N ARG A 171 11.90 -10.01 -2.28
CA ARG A 171 10.93 -10.70 -3.14
C ARG A 171 11.61 -11.78 -3.98
N ALA A 172 11.10 -13.00 -3.92
CA ALA A 172 11.67 -14.15 -4.62
C ALA A 172 11.10 -14.40 -6.04
N ILE A 173 10.11 -13.61 -6.45
CA ILE A 173 9.40 -13.75 -7.73
C ILE A 173 9.28 -12.39 -8.43
N PRO A 174 9.06 -12.33 -9.75
CA PRO A 174 8.85 -11.07 -10.45
C PRO A 174 7.66 -10.26 -9.91
N MET A 175 7.67 -8.94 -10.13
CA MET A 175 6.52 -8.06 -9.85
C MET A 175 5.35 -8.46 -10.75
N PRO A 176 4.08 -8.47 -10.27
CA PRO A 176 2.95 -8.84 -11.11
C PRO A 176 2.72 -7.79 -12.21
N GLU A 177 2.45 -8.26 -13.42
CA GLU A 177 2.09 -7.40 -14.54
C GLU A 177 0.64 -6.93 -14.46
N ALA A 178 0.33 -5.83 -15.13
CA ALA A 178 -1.03 -5.31 -15.25
C ALA A 178 -1.28 -4.87 -16.69
N SER A 179 -2.34 -5.40 -17.28
CA SER A 179 -2.86 -4.96 -18.59
C SER A 179 -4.27 -4.40 -18.42
N ARG A 180 -4.62 -3.45 -19.29
CA ARG A 180 -6.01 -2.99 -19.39
C ARG A 180 -6.80 -4.03 -20.18
N ALA A 181 -7.95 -4.42 -19.65
CA ALA A 181 -8.91 -5.25 -20.36
C ALA A 181 -10.13 -4.38 -20.72
N THR A 182 -10.67 -4.56 -21.92
CA THR A 182 -11.92 -3.95 -22.36
C THR A 182 -13.02 -5.01 -22.40
N LEU A 183 -14.23 -4.64 -21.98
CA LEU A 183 -15.41 -5.47 -22.17
C LEU A 183 -15.97 -5.16 -23.56
N SER A 184 -16.08 -6.17 -24.41
CA SER A 184 -16.57 -5.99 -25.79
C SER A 184 -18.10 -6.07 -25.91
N ILE A 185 -18.77 -6.76 -24.98
CA ILE A 185 -20.20 -7.04 -25.06
C ILE A 185 -20.84 -6.88 -23.68
N ILE A 186 -21.93 -6.09 -23.62
CA ILE A 186 -22.83 -6.05 -22.46
C ILE A 186 -23.97 -7.04 -22.76
N ARG A 187 -24.00 -8.16 -22.05
CA ARG A 187 -25.00 -9.22 -22.29
C ARG A 187 -26.40 -8.87 -21.82
N ARG A 188 -26.52 -8.08 -20.76
CA ARG A 188 -27.78 -7.66 -20.13
C ARG A 188 -27.53 -6.41 -19.30
N CYS A 189 -28.39 -5.40 -19.43
CA CYS A 189 -28.46 -4.26 -18.53
C CYS A 189 -29.86 -4.19 -17.94
N GLN A 190 -29.97 -4.23 -16.63
CA GLN A 190 -31.22 -3.97 -15.91
C GLN A 190 -30.92 -2.91 -14.87
N SER A 191 -31.51 -1.74 -15.04
CA SER A 191 -31.32 -0.58 -14.17
C SER A 191 -32.67 -0.15 -13.60
N THR A 192 -32.67 0.28 -12.35
CA THR A 192 -33.80 0.97 -11.71
C THR A 192 -33.72 2.49 -11.88
N ALA A 193 -32.61 3.01 -12.41
CA ALA A 193 -32.45 4.42 -12.74
C ALA A 193 -33.09 4.72 -14.11
N SER A 194 -33.74 5.89 -14.22
CA SER A 194 -34.26 6.41 -15.48
C SER A 194 -33.12 6.64 -16.48
N ALA A 195 -33.41 6.51 -17.79
CA ALA A 195 -32.43 6.86 -18.82
C ALA A 195 -32.19 8.38 -18.92
N ASP A 196 -33.05 9.19 -18.29
CA ASP A 196 -33.06 10.64 -18.36
C ASP A 196 -32.52 11.34 -17.08
N ASP A 197 -32.00 10.59 -16.10
CA ASP A 197 -31.30 11.12 -14.92
C ASP A 197 -29.77 11.17 -15.14
#